data_AF-A0A524NLV0-F1
#
_entry.id   AF-A0A524NLV0-F1
#
_cell.length_a   1.000
_cell.length_b   1.000
_cell.length_c   1.000
_cell.angle_alpha   90.00
_cell.angle_beta   90.00
_cell.angle_gamma   90.00
#
_symmetry.space_group_name_H-M   'P 1'
#
loop_
_entity.id
_entity.type
_entity.pdbx_description
1 polymer ?
#
loop_
_entity_poly.entity_id
_entity_poly.type
_entity_poly.pdbx_seq_one_letter_code
_entity_poly.pdbx_strand_id
1 'polypeptide(L)'
;MKKITFLIALLMPVFVISCQKEEALNHKETGSLHINIESAIHVNEVNSHLKAAPEIEDFKVTIYQSDGSEVMTFDSATVRPDTIELEVGDYYVEAHSDNNLPAAFDNPYYYGISEIFSIASNARHTVLVNCLLANTIVTVVYSNNVISGFSDYETTVSSALDSLVFLMGETRKGYFQPLPLEISVELSYEKSDGTLVSNTLIGSIPFPLANRHYEIFVDASISEGLAAFQISMDSTEVPIEVIEIADLPHIPTPGAIGYGDLLITEIMYNPTSLSDTEGEWFELYNNSDQTIDLQNLILGRDDANRHTILDPIELLPGAFLVLERTDTATIATSTYTFGSDLLLPNTGAVLSIFN
;
A
#
# COMPACT_ATOMS: atom_id res chain seq x y z
N MET A 1 -85.63 39.48 -44.93
CA MET A 1 -84.33 39.45 -45.64
C MET A 1 -83.27 40.06 -44.72
N LYS A 2 -82.48 39.22 -44.04
CA LYS A 2 -81.39 39.62 -43.14
C LYS A 2 -80.11 39.83 -43.97
N LYS A 3 -79.48 41.00 -43.88
CA LYS A 3 -78.12 41.23 -44.39
C LYS A 3 -77.16 41.12 -43.21
N ILE A 4 -76.30 40.12 -43.23
CA ILE A 4 -75.23 39.89 -42.25
C ILE A 4 -73.96 40.51 -42.82
N THR A 5 -73.41 41.51 -42.13
CA THR A 5 -72.16 42.18 -42.50
C THR A 5 -71.01 41.48 -41.78
N PHE A 6 -70.11 40.86 -42.55
CA PHE A 6 -68.87 40.26 -42.03
C PHE A 6 -67.80 41.36 -41.86
N LEU A 7 -67.33 41.57 -40.63
CA LEU A 7 -66.18 42.41 -40.32
C LEU A 7 -64.93 41.51 -40.32
N ILE A 8 -64.07 41.64 -41.34
CA ILE A 8 -62.80 40.91 -41.45
C ILE A 8 -61.75 41.69 -40.64
N ALA A 9 -61.28 41.11 -39.54
CA ALA A 9 -60.16 41.62 -38.77
C ALA A 9 -58.84 41.27 -39.46
N LEU A 10 -58.10 42.28 -39.88
CA LEU A 10 -56.77 42.19 -40.49
C LEU A 10 -55.74 41.88 -39.38
N LEU A 11 -55.25 40.64 -39.32
CA LEU A 11 -54.22 40.21 -38.38
C LEU A 11 -52.83 40.62 -38.93
N MET A 12 -52.20 41.61 -38.30
CA MET A 12 -50.86 42.10 -38.65
C MET A 12 -49.81 41.21 -37.96
N PRO A 13 -48.88 40.55 -38.67
CA PRO A 13 -47.86 39.73 -38.04
C PRO A 13 -46.79 40.62 -37.40
N VAL A 14 -46.74 40.61 -36.06
CA VAL A 14 -45.68 41.23 -35.28
C VAL A 14 -44.44 40.33 -35.38
N PHE A 15 -43.46 40.76 -36.18
CA PHE A 15 -42.12 40.19 -36.17
C PHE A 15 -41.44 40.61 -34.87
N VAL A 16 -41.50 39.75 -33.85
CA VAL A 16 -40.60 39.82 -32.69
C VAL A 16 -39.23 39.31 -33.14
N ILE A 17 -38.36 40.25 -33.48
CA ILE A 17 -36.92 39.99 -33.62
C ILE A 17 -36.41 39.76 -32.19
N SER A 18 -36.31 38.49 -31.80
CA SER A 18 -35.59 38.09 -30.60
C SER A 18 -34.10 38.27 -30.88
N CYS A 19 -33.56 39.44 -30.53
CA CYS A 19 -32.12 39.54 -30.27
C CYS A 19 -31.81 38.69 -29.04
N GLN A 20 -31.48 37.41 -29.24
CA GLN A 20 -30.67 36.71 -28.26
C GLN A 20 -29.32 37.42 -28.25
N LYS A 21 -29.08 38.17 -27.17
CA LYS A 21 -27.74 38.55 -26.79
C LYS A 21 -27.02 37.22 -26.54
N GLU A 22 -26.20 36.79 -27.50
CA GLU A 22 -25.13 35.83 -27.23
C GLU A 22 -24.22 36.51 -26.21
N GLU A 23 -24.54 36.32 -24.94
CA GLU A 23 -23.49 36.27 -23.94
C GLU A 23 -22.66 35.06 -24.33
N ALA A 24 -21.47 35.30 -24.87
CA ALA A 24 -20.42 34.31 -24.86
C ALA A 24 -20.23 33.92 -23.39
N LEU A 25 -20.98 32.92 -22.95
CA LEU A 25 -20.70 32.21 -21.74
C LEU A 25 -19.30 31.65 -22.01
N ASN A 26 -18.28 32.24 -21.38
CA ASN A 26 -17.04 31.53 -21.10
C ASN A 26 -17.41 30.40 -20.11
N HIS A 27 -18.21 29.44 -20.57
CA HIS A 27 -18.31 28.17 -19.89
C HIS A 27 -17.01 27.49 -20.25
N LYS A 28 -16.02 27.66 -19.38
CA LYS A 28 -14.83 26.86 -19.48
C LYS A 28 -15.29 25.42 -19.42
N GLU A 29 -14.92 24.65 -20.43
CA GLU A 29 -15.29 23.25 -20.49
C GLU A 29 -14.74 22.56 -19.24
N THR A 30 -15.58 21.77 -18.58
CA THR A 30 -15.21 21.05 -17.35
C THR A 30 -15.32 19.55 -17.56
N GLY A 31 -14.57 18.81 -16.75
CA GLY A 31 -14.70 17.38 -16.56
C GLY A 31 -14.71 17.03 -15.08
N SER A 32 -14.81 15.74 -14.78
CA SER A 32 -14.92 15.23 -13.41
C SER A 32 -13.71 14.38 -13.03
N LEU A 33 -13.19 14.60 -11.83
CA LEU A 33 -12.10 13.87 -11.24
C LEU A 33 -12.60 13.03 -10.07
N HIS A 34 -12.20 11.77 -10.05
CA HIS A 34 -12.28 10.86 -8.92
C HIS A 34 -10.85 10.50 -8.49
N ILE A 35 -10.60 10.46 -7.20
CA ILE A 35 -9.25 10.24 -6.66
C ILE A 35 -9.31 9.04 -5.73
N ASN A 36 -8.56 7.99 -6.05
CA ASN A 36 -8.32 6.86 -5.16
C ASN A 36 -7.01 7.10 -4.43
N ILE A 37 -6.98 6.88 -3.12
CA ILE A 37 -5.76 6.99 -2.31
C ILE A 37 -5.51 5.62 -1.72
N GLU A 38 -4.33 5.07 -2.00
CA GLU A 38 -3.87 3.83 -1.42
C GLU A 38 -2.67 4.11 -0.53
N SER A 39 -2.72 3.62 0.70
CA SER A 39 -1.56 3.57 1.58
C SER A 39 -0.93 2.19 1.50
N ALA A 40 0.38 2.10 1.27
CA ALA A 40 1.07 0.82 1.22
C ALA A 40 1.13 0.06 2.57
N ILE A 41 0.59 0.64 3.65
CA ILE A 41 0.46 -0.06 4.94
C ILE A 41 -0.92 -0.70 5.03
N HIS A 42 -1.01 -1.95 4.57
CA HIS A 42 -2.07 -2.84 5.00
C HIS A 42 -1.66 -3.48 6.32
N VAL A 43 -2.23 -3.03 7.43
CA VAL A 43 -2.11 -3.76 8.69
C VAL A 43 -3.08 -4.94 8.62
N ASN A 44 -2.57 -6.14 8.35
CA ASN A 44 -3.29 -7.32 8.80
C ASN A 44 -2.90 -7.61 10.24
N GLU A 45 -3.88 -7.56 11.13
CA GLU A 45 -3.72 -8.08 12.48
C GLU A 45 -3.58 -9.61 12.43
N VAL A 46 -2.35 -10.08 12.18
CA VAL A 46 -1.98 -11.47 12.44
C VAL A 46 -0.83 -11.46 13.43
N ASN A 47 -1.22 -11.39 14.70
CA ASN A 47 -0.45 -11.55 15.94
C ASN A 47 -0.06 -10.24 16.66
N SER A 48 -0.65 -10.13 17.85
CA SER A 48 -0.31 -9.21 18.94
C SER A 48 1.20 -9.02 19.10
N HIS A 49 1.65 -7.76 19.00
CA HIS A 49 2.70 -7.08 19.78
C HIS A 49 3.15 -5.77 19.11
N LEU A 50 2.69 -5.49 17.88
CA LEU A 50 2.65 -4.15 17.33
C LEU A 50 1.44 -3.43 17.95
N LYS A 51 1.70 -2.60 18.96
CA LYS A 51 0.73 -1.65 19.49
C LYS A 51 0.20 -0.81 18.33
N ALA A 52 -1.10 -0.94 18.07
CA ALA A 52 -1.93 -0.09 17.24
C ALA A 52 -1.34 0.24 15.86
N ALA A 53 -1.98 -0.26 14.80
CA ALA A 53 -2.04 0.52 13.56
C ALA A 53 -2.31 1.98 13.95
N PRO A 54 -1.50 2.97 13.53
CA PRO A 54 -1.96 4.34 13.62
C PRO A 54 -3.32 4.37 12.92
N GLU A 55 -4.33 4.85 13.63
CA GLU A 55 -5.66 5.14 13.07
C GLU A 55 -5.46 5.75 11.68
N ILE A 56 -6.18 5.23 10.67
CA ILE A 56 -6.21 5.70 9.27
C ILE A 56 -5.75 7.15 9.23
N GLU A 57 -4.48 7.40 8.90
CA GLU A 57 -3.96 8.77 8.91
C GLU A 57 -4.80 9.53 7.88
N ASP A 58 -5.50 10.56 8.32
CA ASP A 58 -6.36 11.33 7.43
C ASP A 58 -5.45 12.10 6.47
N PHE A 59 -5.51 11.76 5.18
CA PHE A 59 -4.64 12.34 4.19
C PHE A 59 -5.13 13.73 3.80
N LYS A 60 -4.25 14.73 3.88
CA LYS A 60 -4.44 15.97 3.18
C LYS A 60 -4.23 15.73 1.69
N VAL A 61 -5.14 16.23 0.86
CA VAL A 61 -5.13 16.04 -0.60
C VAL A 61 -5.08 17.39 -1.28
N THR A 62 -4.10 17.59 -2.15
CA THR A 62 -3.95 18.83 -2.92
C THR A 62 -3.91 18.51 -4.42
N ILE A 63 -4.71 19.23 -5.19
CA ILE A 63 -4.76 19.14 -6.65
C ILE A 63 -3.98 20.31 -7.23
N TYR A 64 -3.07 20.01 -8.13
CA TYR A 64 -2.25 20.98 -8.84
C TYR A 64 -2.52 20.90 -10.34
N GLN A 65 -2.41 22.02 -11.05
CA GLN A 65 -2.21 22.00 -12.50
C GLN A 65 -0.79 21.51 -12.81
N SER A 66 -0.58 21.03 -14.04
CA SER A 66 0.73 20.55 -14.52
C SER A 66 1.84 21.60 -14.48
N ASP A 67 1.50 22.90 -14.37
CA ASP A 67 2.46 23.99 -14.17
C ASP A 67 2.88 24.21 -12.70
N GLY A 68 2.33 23.41 -11.78
CA GLY A 68 2.59 23.46 -10.34
C GLY A 68 1.70 24.45 -9.57
N SER A 69 0.74 25.10 -10.23
CA SER A 69 -0.21 25.96 -9.52
C SER A 69 -1.24 25.15 -8.74
N GLU A 70 -1.41 25.50 -7.46
CA GLU A 70 -2.43 24.87 -6.60
C GLU A 70 -3.84 25.26 -7.08
N VAL A 71 -4.70 24.25 -7.22
CA VAL A 71 -6.09 24.42 -7.66
C VAL A 71 -7.04 24.31 -6.48
N MET A 72 -6.86 23.26 -5.67
CA MET A 72 -7.76 22.93 -4.57
C MET A 72 -7.06 22.06 -3.54
N THR A 73 -7.40 22.28 -2.28
CA THR A 73 -6.87 21.54 -1.13
C THR A 73 -8.02 21.03 -0.27
N PHE A 74 -7.92 19.77 0.15
CA PHE A 74 -8.79 19.15 1.16
C PHE A 74 -7.92 18.77 2.34
N ASP A 75 -8.20 19.33 3.52
CA ASP A 75 -7.44 19.06 4.74
C ASP A 75 -7.61 17.60 5.24
N SER A 76 -8.54 16.86 4.66
CA SER A 76 -8.89 15.49 5.02
C SER A 76 -9.46 14.75 3.80
N ALA A 77 -9.02 13.51 3.59
CA ALA A 77 -9.50 12.66 2.51
C ALA A 77 -10.93 12.19 2.79
N THR A 78 -11.32 12.13 4.07
CA THR A 78 -12.66 11.71 4.52
C THR A 78 -13.74 12.75 4.19
N VAL A 79 -13.39 14.04 4.19
CA VAL A 79 -14.34 15.13 3.87
C VAL A 79 -14.33 15.51 2.39
N ARG A 80 -13.42 14.95 1.61
CA ARG A 80 -13.33 15.18 0.17
C ARG A 80 -14.56 14.61 -0.54
N PRO A 81 -15.17 15.34 -1.51
CA PRO A 81 -16.30 14.81 -2.26
C PRO A 81 -15.88 13.66 -3.17
N ASP A 82 -16.80 12.73 -3.43
CA ASP A 82 -16.58 11.58 -4.34
C ASP A 82 -16.27 12.01 -5.78
N THR A 83 -16.64 13.22 -6.17
CA THR A 83 -16.39 13.75 -7.51
C THR A 83 -16.07 15.23 -7.44
N ILE A 84 -15.00 15.63 -8.12
CA ILE A 84 -14.49 17.00 -8.14
C ILE A 84 -14.58 17.51 -9.58
N GLU A 85 -15.20 18.67 -9.78
CA GLU A 85 -15.30 19.29 -11.09
C GLU A 85 -14.08 20.18 -11.35
N LEU A 86 -13.40 19.95 -12.47
CA LEU A 86 -12.19 20.69 -12.87
C LEU A 86 -12.35 21.19 -14.30
N GLU A 87 -11.71 22.33 -14.63
CA GLU A 87 -11.60 22.82 -16.00
C GLU A 87 -10.78 21.83 -16.86
N VAL A 88 -11.04 21.79 -18.16
CA VAL A 88 -10.20 21.01 -19.09
C VAL A 88 -8.75 21.46 -19.01
N GLY A 89 -7.85 20.51 -18.78
CA GLY A 89 -6.44 20.78 -18.55
C GLY A 89 -5.69 19.56 -18.03
N ASP A 90 -4.41 19.76 -17.74
CA ASP A 90 -3.51 18.74 -17.20
C ASP A 90 -3.23 19.01 -15.73
N TYR A 91 -3.29 17.96 -14.92
CA TYR A 91 -3.24 18.03 -13.46
C TYR A 91 -2.40 16.90 -12.88
N TYR A 92 -2.01 17.06 -11.62
CA TYR A 92 -1.55 15.97 -10.76
C TYR A 92 -2.09 16.15 -9.35
N VAL A 93 -2.10 15.09 -8.56
CA VAL A 93 -2.60 15.09 -7.18
C VAL A 93 -1.49 14.69 -6.24
N GLU A 94 -1.33 15.44 -5.15
CA GLU A 94 -0.52 15.05 -4.01
C GLU A 94 -1.43 14.66 -2.85
N ALA A 95 -1.05 13.62 -2.12
CA ALA A 95 -1.69 13.24 -0.86
C ALA A 95 -0.62 12.94 0.19
N HIS A 96 -0.80 13.46 1.40
CA HIS A 96 0.12 13.22 2.49
C HIS A 96 -0.57 13.22 3.86
N SER A 97 0.03 12.58 4.85
CA SER A 97 -0.47 12.64 6.24
C SER A 97 -0.13 13.96 6.93
N ASP A 98 -0.81 14.31 8.02
CA ASP A 98 -0.69 15.64 8.67
C ASP A 98 0.37 15.69 9.80
N ASN A 99 1.44 14.90 9.69
CA ASN A 99 2.47 14.74 10.72
C ASN A 99 3.91 14.82 10.18
N ASN A 100 4.14 15.62 9.14
CA ASN A 100 5.47 15.82 8.55
C ASN A 100 6.42 16.59 9.48
N LEU A 101 7.11 15.88 10.37
CA LEU A 101 8.12 16.42 11.26
C LEU A 101 9.54 16.11 10.74
N PRO A 102 10.53 17.01 10.93
CA PRO A 102 11.90 16.74 10.48
C PRO A 102 12.53 15.50 11.12
N ALA A 103 12.29 15.31 12.43
CA ALA A 103 12.62 14.10 13.16
C ALA A 103 11.66 13.87 14.34
N ALA A 104 11.18 12.64 14.53
CA ALA A 104 10.35 12.28 15.68
C ALA A 104 10.37 10.76 15.95
N PHE A 105 10.16 10.37 17.21
CA PHE A 105 9.96 8.96 17.56
C PHE A 105 8.52 8.52 17.24
N ASP A 106 8.36 7.30 16.72
CA ASP A 106 7.05 6.67 16.44
C ASP A 106 6.07 7.57 15.65
N ASN A 107 6.60 8.34 14.69
CA ASN A 107 5.85 9.30 13.88
C ASN A 107 6.12 9.07 12.39
N PRO A 108 5.51 8.03 11.78
CA PRO A 108 5.63 7.82 10.35
C PRO A 108 4.87 8.88 9.57
N TYR A 109 5.46 9.36 8.47
CA TYR A 109 4.88 10.31 7.55
C TYR A 109 4.76 9.66 6.16
N TYR A 110 3.57 9.73 5.57
CA TYR A 110 3.28 9.16 4.26
C TYR A 110 3.06 10.27 3.24
N TYR A 111 3.57 10.04 2.04
CA TYR A 111 3.44 10.96 0.91
C TYR A 111 3.25 10.16 -0.37
N GLY A 112 2.37 10.66 -1.24
CA GLY A 112 2.13 10.14 -2.57
C GLY A 112 1.85 11.27 -3.54
N ILE A 113 2.30 11.08 -4.78
CA ILE A 113 2.05 12.00 -5.89
C ILE A 113 1.67 11.16 -7.11
N SER A 114 0.62 11.58 -7.84
CA SER A 114 0.23 10.93 -9.08
C SER A 114 1.13 11.37 -10.24
N GLU A 115 1.16 10.55 -11.30
CA GLU A 115 1.57 11.05 -12.62
C GLU A 115 0.63 12.16 -13.10
N ILE A 116 1.10 12.95 -14.06
CA ILE A 116 0.27 13.98 -14.71
C ILE A 116 -0.81 13.30 -15.55
N PHE A 117 -2.06 13.77 -15.43
CA PHE A 117 -3.20 13.31 -16.20
C PHE A 117 -4.03 14.47 -16.76
N SER A 118 -4.82 14.20 -17.80
CA SER A 118 -5.67 15.19 -18.45
C SER A 118 -7.15 15.04 -18.08
N ILE A 119 -7.80 16.14 -17.76
CA ILE A 119 -9.26 16.24 -17.66
C ILE A 119 -9.82 16.69 -19.01
N ALA A 120 -10.70 15.88 -19.59
CA ALA A 120 -11.40 16.19 -20.83
C ALA A 120 -12.85 16.64 -20.57
N SER A 121 -13.39 17.43 -21.50
CA SER A 121 -14.74 18.00 -21.43
C SER A 121 -15.80 16.90 -21.28
N ASN A 122 -16.65 17.03 -20.26
CA ASN A 122 -17.72 16.09 -19.90
C ASN A 122 -17.25 14.64 -19.69
N ALA A 123 -15.96 14.41 -19.42
CA ALA A 123 -15.40 13.10 -19.13
C ALA A 123 -15.18 12.92 -17.63
N ARG A 124 -15.15 11.65 -17.17
CA ARG A 124 -14.68 11.28 -15.83
C ARG A 124 -13.27 10.70 -15.93
N HIS A 125 -12.37 11.21 -15.11
CA HIS A 125 -11.05 10.66 -14.90
C HIS A 125 -10.95 10.10 -13.48
N THR A 126 -10.34 8.93 -13.33
CA THR A 126 -10.00 8.36 -12.03
C THR A 126 -8.49 8.31 -11.92
N VAL A 127 -7.92 8.92 -10.89
CA VAL A 127 -6.49 8.87 -10.59
C VAL A 127 -6.25 8.07 -9.32
N LEU A 128 -5.19 7.27 -9.30
CA LEU A 128 -4.69 6.59 -8.12
C LEU A 128 -3.48 7.35 -7.56
N VAL A 129 -3.49 7.63 -6.27
CA VAL A 129 -2.37 8.21 -5.52
C VAL A 129 -1.85 7.18 -4.53
N ASN A 130 -0.67 6.65 -4.81
CA ASN A 130 0.00 5.68 -3.94
C ASN A 130 0.87 6.40 -2.91
N CYS A 131 0.43 6.40 -1.67
CA CYS A 131 1.14 6.99 -0.54
C CYS A 131 2.07 5.96 0.09
N LEU A 132 3.37 6.27 0.11
CA LEU A 132 4.42 5.44 0.69
C LEU A 132 5.04 6.14 1.90
N LEU A 133 5.71 5.37 2.76
CA LEU A 133 6.49 5.93 3.88
C LEU A 133 7.57 6.84 3.32
N ALA A 134 7.46 8.14 3.59
CA ALA A 134 8.38 9.16 3.08
C ALA A 134 9.60 9.36 3.97
N ASN A 135 9.56 8.85 5.21
CA ASN A 135 10.69 8.93 6.12
C ASN A 135 11.77 7.89 5.83
N THR A 136 12.95 8.20 6.37
CA THR A 136 13.95 7.23 6.75
C THR A 136 13.73 6.80 8.19
N ILE A 137 13.75 5.49 8.46
CA ILE A 137 13.66 4.93 9.81
C ILE A 137 15.07 4.64 10.34
N VAL A 138 15.33 4.96 11.61
CA VAL A 138 16.56 4.63 12.33
C VAL A 138 16.24 3.93 13.65
N THR A 139 16.95 2.84 13.93
CA THR A 139 17.04 2.22 15.26
C THR A 139 18.50 2.10 15.68
N VAL A 140 18.73 2.00 17.00
CA VAL A 140 20.05 1.78 17.56
C VAL A 140 20.03 0.51 18.40
N VAL A 141 20.97 -0.40 18.14
CA VAL A 141 21.15 -1.65 18.86
C VAL A 141 22.55 -1.67 19.46
N TYR A 142 22.61 -1.87 20.77
CA TYR A 142 23.87 -1.99 21.50
C TYR A 142 24.22 -3.46 21.72
N SER A 143 25.49 -3.81 21.56
CA SER A 143 25.98 -5.16 21.81
C SER A 143 25.91 -5.52 23.31
N ASN A 144 25.93 -6.81 23.62
CA ASN A 144 26.02 -7.28 25.01
C ASN A 144 27.28 -6.75 25.74
N ASN A 145 28.36 -6.46 25.01
CA ASN A 145 29.58 -5.91 25.60
C ASN A 145 29.35 -4.45 26.04
N VAL A 146 28.62 -3.67 25.24
CA VAL A 146 28.23 -2.30 25.63
C VAL A 146 27.32 -2.36 26.86
N ILE A 147 26.27 -3.17 26.78
CA ILE A 147 25.25 -3.30 27.83
C ILE A 147 25.86 -3.73 29.17
N SER A 148 26.86 -4.61 29.17
CA SER A 148 27.48 -5.12 30.40
C SER A 148 28.73 -4.35 30.86
N GLY A 149 29.40 -3.63 29.96
CA GLY A 149 30.68 -2.98 30.23
C GLY A 149 30.60 -1.48 30.50
N PHE A 150 29.52 -0.81 30.10
CA PHE A 150 29.38 0.64 30.22
C PHE A 150 28.29 1.02 31.21
N SER A 151 28.54 2.06 32.00
CA SER A 151 27.63 2.56 33.03
C SER A 151 26.54 3.48 32.47
N ASP A 152 26.81 4.10 31.33
CA ASP A 152 25.85 4.93 30.60
C ASP A 152 26.21 4.95 29.10
N TYR A 153 25.20 5.07 28.26
CA TYR A 153 25.39 5.18 26.82
C TYR A 153 24.17 5.79 26.14
N GLU A 154 24.45 6.60 25.12
CA GLU A 154 23.43 7.18 24.25
C GLU A 154 23.94 7.31 22.81
N THR A 155 23.00 7.44 21.89
CA THR A 155 23.30 7.74 20.49
C THR A 155 22.42 8.86 20.01
N THR A 156 23.03 9.96 19.59
CA THR A 156 22.34 11.06 18.94
C THR A 156 22.44 10.88 17.43
N VAL A 157 21.29 10.90 16.75
CA VAL A 157 21.19 10.91 15.30
C VAL A 157 20.62 12.26 14.87
N SER A 158 21.36 12.99 14.06
CA SER A 158 21.07 14.38 13.70
C SER A 158 21.01 14.58 12.21
N SER A 159 19.98 15.29 11.74
CA SER A 159 19.94 15.88 10.40
C SER A 159 20.31 17.35 10.46
N ALA A 160 20.31 18.03 9.31
CA ALA A 160 20.44 19.48 9.26
C ALA A 160 19.24 20.24 9.88
N LEU A 161 18.10 19.57 10.08
CA LEU A 161 16.87 20.20 10.55
C LEU A 161 16.54 19.89 12.01
N ASP A 162 16.82 18.66 12.48
CA ASP A 162 16.51 18.21 13.83
C ASP A 162 17.30 16.93 14.22
N SER A 163 17.23 16.53 15.49
CA SER A 163 17.95 15.39 16.05
C SER A 163 17.13 14.56 17.03
N LEU A 164 17.36 13.25 17.10
CA LEU A 164 16.83 12.37 18.13
C LEU A 164 17.96 11.76 18.96
N VAL A 165 17.73 11.66 20.27
CA VAL A 165 18.65 11.02 21.22
C VAL A 165 18.07 9.67 21.65
N PHE A 166 18.74 8.60 21.27
CA PHE A 166 18.46 7.22 21.67
C PHE A 166 19.19 6.96 22.98
N LEU A 167 18.49 7.15 24.09
CA LEU A 167 19.01 6.88 25.43
C LEU A 167 19.13 5.37 25.68
N MET A 168 19.89 4.99 26.72
CA MET A 168 19.94 3.62 27.20
C MET A 168 18.53 3.03 27.41
N GLY A 169 18.25 1.91 26.73
CA GLY A 169 16.95 1.23 26.78
C GLY A 169 15.86 1.81 25.87
N GLU A 170 16.18 2.80 25.03
CA GLU A 170 15.26 3.28 23.99
C GLU A 170 14.97 2.15 22.99
N THR A 171 13.69 1.99 22.64
CA THR A 171 13.20 0.93 21.75
C THR A 171 12.34 1.47 20.61
N ARG A 172 11.95 2.75 20.68
CA ARG A 172 11.13 3.41 19.67
C ARG A 172 11.94 3.63 18.41
N LYS A 173 11.23 3.65 17.28
CA LYS A 173 11.84 3.92 15.98
C LYS A 173 11.94 5.43 15.79
N GLY A 174 13.11 5.91 15.36
CA GLY A 174 13.28 7.29 14.93
C GLY A 174 12.88 7.45 13.47
N TYR A 175 12.00 8.39 13.18
CA TYR A 175 11.57 8.74 11.83
C TYR A 175 12.18 10.09 11.47
N PHE A 176 12.96 10.13 10.40
CA PHE A 176 13.63 11.32 9.90
C PHE A 176 13.15 11.64 8.49
N GLN A 177 13.10 12.91 8.13
CA GLN A 177 13.11 13.27 6.71
C GLN A 177 14.41 12.76 6.06
N PRO A 178 14.39 12.34 4.78
CA PRO A 178 15.54 11.71 4.10
C PRO A 178 16.62 12.74 3.73
N LEU A 179 17.18 13.39 4.75
CA LEU A 179 18.31 14.31 4.70
C LEU A 179 19.54 13.63 5.31
N PRO A 180 20.78 14.00 4.90
CA PRO A 180 22.00 13.42 5.48
C PRO A 180 21.97 13.40 7.01
N LEU A 181 22.31 12.24 7.60
CA LEU A 181 22.30 12.01 9.04
C LEU A 181 23.72 11.87 9.56
N GLU A 182 24.02 12.57 10.65
CA GLU A 182 25.23 12.40 11.46
C GLU A 182 24.88 11.62 12.73
N ILE A 183 25.75 10.70 13.13
CA ILE A 183 25.58 9.82 14.28
C ILE A 183 26.68 10.13 15.28
N SER A 184 26.31 10.40 16.53
CA SER A 184 27.25 10.60 17.65
C SER A 184 26.87 9.63 18.77
N VAL A 185 27.76 8.70 19.10
CA VAL A 185 27.58 7.75 20.19
C VAL A 185 28.43 8.21 21.37
N GLU A 186 27.84 8.36 22.54
CA GLU A 186 28.56 8.60 23.79
C GLU A 186 28.50 7.37 24.67
N LEU A 187 29.67 6.89 25.11
CA LEU A 187 29.81 5.69 25.95
C LEU A 187 30.62 6.03 27.20
N SER A 188 30.02 5.85 28.38
CA SER A 188 30.64 6.16 29.66
C SER A 188 30.88 4.92 30.52
N TYR A 189 32.04 4.84 31.16
CA TYR A 189 32.38 3.79 32.12
C TYR A 189 33.20 4.33 33.29
N GLU A 190 33.16 3.62 34.42
CA GLU A 190 33.94 3.95 35.62
C GLU A 190 35.20 3.08 35.68
N LYS A 191 36.36 3.70 35.91
CA LYS A 191 37.61 2.99 36.19
C LYS A 191 37.61 2.44 37.62
N SER A 192 38.53 1.51 37.90
CA SER A 192 38.69 0.92 39.24
C SER A 192 39.04 1.93 40.34
N ASP A 193 39.51 3.13 40.00
CA ASP A 193 39.80 4.23 40.92
C ASP A 193 38.60 5.18 41.15
N GLY A 194 37.44 4.89 40.55
CA GLY A 194 36.23 5.71 40.63
C GLY A 194 36.14 6.83 39.59
N THR A 195 37.13 6.95 38.70
CA THR A 195 37.12 7.98 37.66
C THR A 195 36.15 7.61 36.53
N LEU A 196 35.21 8.50 36.21
CA LEU A 196 34.37 8.37 35.02
C LEU A 196 35.12 8.75 33.76
N VAL A 197 35.01 7.92 32.72
CA VAL A 197 35.56 8.16 31.38
C VAL A 197 34.44 8.06 30.37
N SER A 198 34.35 9.06 29.48
CA SER A 198 33.44 9.05 28.33
C SER A 198 34.25 9.00 27.02
N ASN A 199 33.75 8.25 26.04
CA ASN A 199 34.25 8.23 24.68
C ASN A 199 33.13 8.58 23.70
N THR A 200 33.48 9.36 22.67
CA THR A 200 32.56 9.71 21.59
C THR A 200 32.98 9.00 20.31
N LEU A 201 32.02 8.38 19.63
CA LEU A 201 32.17 7.80 18.30
C LEU A 201 31.29 8.56 17.32
N ILE A 202 31.75 8.67 16.08
CA ILE A 202 31.03 9.40 15.04
C ILE A 202 30.83 8.48 13.84
N GLY A 203 29.64 8.53 13.24
CA GLY A 203 29.30 7.89 11.99
C GLY A 203 28.35 8.77 11.18
N SER A 204 27.99 8.36 9.97
CA SER A 204 27.00 9.11 9.18
C SER A 204 26.26 8.22 8.18
N ILE A 205 25.08 8.67 7.78
CA ILE A 205 24.27 8.16 6.68
C ILE A 205 24.17 9.31 5.66
N PRO A 206 25.07 9.35 4.66
CA PRO A 206 25.18 10.53 3.79
C PRO A 206 24.01 10.67 2.80
N PHE A 207 23.38 9.55 2.43
CA PHE A 207 22.28 9.50 1.46
C PHE A 207 21.17 8.56 1.95
N PRO A 208 20.44 8.94 3.02
CA PRO A 208 19.36 8.12 3.54
C PRO A 208 18.22 8.07 2.52
N LEU A 209 17.68 6.89 2.30
CA LEU A 209 16.55 6.68 1.40
C LEU A 209 15.24 6.75 2.17
N ALA A 210 14.20 7.32 1.55
CA ALA A 210 12.83 7.14 2.02
C ALA A 210 12.43 5.67 1.98
N ASN A 211 11.46 5.27 2.79
CA ASN A 211 10.99 3.89 2.92
C ASN A 211 12.13 2.88 3.24
N ARG A 212 13.14 3.32 4.00
CA ARG A 212 14.30 2.52 4.37
C ARG A 212 14.47 2.50 5.87
N HIS A 213 14.75 1.32 6.43
CA HIS A 213 15.12 1.17 7.82
C HIS A 213 16.61 0.90 7.94
N TYR A 214 17.28 1.77 8.69
CA TYR A 214 18.68 1.64 9.06
C TYR A 214 18.79 1.25 10.52
N GLU A 215 19.46 0.12 10.78
CA GLU A 215 19.79 -0.31 12.12
C GLU A 215 21.27 0.00 12.39
N ILE A 216 21.50 0.89 13.35
CA ILE A 216 22.84 1.25 13.82
C ILE A 216 23.23 0.25 14.91
N PHE A 217 24.19 -0.62 14.61
CA PHE A 217 24.75 -1.53 15.59
C PHE A 217 26.00 -0.92 16.22
N VAL A 218 25.95 -0.73 17.54
CA VAL A 218 27.04 -0.18 18.35
C VAL A 218 27.65 -1.32 19.16
N ASP A 219 28.92 -1.64 18.88
CA ASP A 219 29.71 -2.56 19.69
C ASP A 219 30.95 -1.87 20.26
N ALA A 220 31.23 -2.16 21.52
CA ALA A 220 32.36 -1.64 22.26
C ALA A 220 32.83 -2.66 23.30
N SER A 221 34.14 -2.79 23.48
CA SER A 221 34.73 -3.56 24.57
C SER A 221 35.80 -2.76 25.27
N ILE A 222 35.96 -2.97 26.58
CA ILE A 222 37.00 -2.33 27.40
C ILE A 222 38.07 -3.38 27.70
N SER A 223 39.29 -3.16 27.22
CA SER A 223 40.46 -4.02 27.47
C SER A 223 41.61 -3.17 27.97
N GLU A 224 42.06 -3.40 29.21
CA GLU A 224 43.22 -2.70 29.81
C GLU A 224 43.11 -1.16 29.80
N GLY A 225 41.88 -0.61 29.85
CA GLY A 225 41.63 0.83 29.77
C GLY A 225 41.69 1.42 28.36
N LEU A 226 41.91 0.58 27.34
CA LEU A 226 41.70 0.90 25.93
C LEU A 226 40.37 0.29 25.50
N ALA A 227 39.53 1.08 24.85
CA ALA A 227 38.28 0.58 24.32
C ALA A 227 38.38 0.39 22.80
N ALA A 228 37.93 -0.78 22.32
CA ALA A 228 37.82 -1.09 20.90
C ALA A 228 36.36 -0.99 20.49
N PHE A 229 36.10 -0.32 19.37
CA PHE A 229 34.75 0.07 18.96
C PHE A 229 34.48 -0.27 17.49
N GLN A 230 33.23 -0.62 17.20
CA GLN A 230 32.73 -0.79 15.85
C GLN A 230 31.30 -0.24 15.76
N ILE A 231 31.08 0.65 14.80
CA ILE A 231 29.73 0.98 14.32
C ILE A 231 29.57 0.23 13.00
N SER A 232 28.57 -0.63 12.93
CA SER A 232 28.12 -1.22 11.67
C SER A 232 26.67 -0.84 11.42
N MET A 233 26.28 -0.87 10.16
CA MET A 233 24.97 -0.43 9.73
C MET A 233 24.40 -1.48 8.79
N ASP A 234 23.23 -1.97 9.14
CA ASP A 234 22.41 -2.73 8.21
C ASP A 234 21.31 -1.82 7.66
N SER A 235 20.96 -2.03 6.40
CA SER A 235 19.87 -1.31 5.76
C SER A 235 18.94 -2.31 5.11
N THR A 236 17.68 -2.27 5.50
CA THR A 236 16.63 -3.10 4.91
C THR A 236 15.58 -2.18 4.32
N GLU A 237 15.10 -2.50 3.11
CA GLU A 237 13.81 -1.94 2.67
C GLU A 237 12.83 -2.27 3.76
N VAL A 238 12.05 -1.28 4.20
CA VAL A 238 10.91 -1.61 5.04
C VAL A 238 10.04 -2.47 4.13
N PRO A 239 9.93 -3.79 4.39
CA PRO A 239 9.13 -4.63 3.55
C PRO A 239 7.74 -4.02 3.63
N ILE A 240 7.22 -3.61 2.49
CA ILE A 240 5.82 -3.35 2.38
C ILE A 240 5.21 -4.71 2.68
N GLU A 241 4.56 -4.85 3.83
CA GLU A 241 3.69 -5.99 4.07
C GLU A 241 2.47 -5.76 3.16
N VAL A 242 2.68 -5.94 1.86
CA VAL A 242 1.58 -6.12 0.92
C VAL A 242 1.06 -7.49 1.26
N ILE A 243 0.12 -7.53 2.19
CA ILE A 243 -0.86 -8.59 2.08
C ILE A 243 -1.75 -8.11 0.97
N GLU A 244 -1.60 -8.74 -0.20
CA GLU A 244 -2.48 -8.51 -1.33
C GLU A 244 -3.91 -8.84 -0.88
N ILE A 245 -4.62 -7.80 -0.42
CA ILE A 245 -6.06 -7.71 -0.47
C ILE A 245 -6.30 -6.66 -1.54
N ALA A 246 -6.34 -7.09 -2.80
CA ALA A 246 -6.59 -6.16 -3.89
C ALA A 246 -8.01 -5.60 -3.74
N ASP A 247 -8.09 -4.31 -3.41
CA ASP A 247 -9.33 -3.54 -3.51
C ASP A 247 -9.04 -2.31 -4.39
N LEU A 248 -8.76 -2.58 -5.66
CA LEU A 248 -8.94 -1.63 -6.75
C LEU A 248 -10.11 -2.11 -7.60
N PRO A 249 -11.03 -1.24 -8.05
CA PRO A 249 -12.02 -1.62 -9.04
C PRO A 249 -11.29 -1.82 -10.37
N HIS A 250 -10.81 -3.04 -10.59
CA HIS A 250 -10.39 -3.48 -11.91
C HIS A 250 -11.64 -3.34 -12.79
N ILE A 251 -11.59 -2.51 -13.84
CA ILE A 251 -12.53 -2.67 -14.94
C ILE A 251 -12.15 -4.03 -15.54
N PRO A 252 -12.93 -5.10 -15.31
CA PRO A 252 -12.50 -6.41 -15.72
C PRO A 252 -12.48 -6.43 -17.23
N THR A 253 -11.29 -6.68 -17.78
CA THR A 253 -11.22 -7.18 -19.16
C THR A 253 -12.07 -8.46 -19.15
N PRO A 254 -13.09 -8.63 -19.99
CA PRO A 254 -13.90 -9.85 -19.97
C PRO A 254 -13.00 -11.09 -20.07
N GLY A 255 -12.93 -11.88 -18.99
CA GLY A 255 -12.08 -13.06 -18.87
C GLY A 255 -10.77 -12.89 -18.06
N ALA A 256 -10.44 -11.71 -17.54
CA ALA A 256 -9.32 -11.54 -16.61
C ALA A 256 -9.76 -11.87 -15.17
N ILE A 257 -9.03 -12.78 -14.51
CA ILE A 257 -9.23 -13.12 -13.09
C ILE A 257 -8.47 -12.09 -12.25
N GLY A 258 -9.21 -11.27 -11.50
CA GLY A 258 -8.66 -10.35 -10.53
C GLY A 258 -8.22 -11.05 -9.25
N TYR A 259 -7.38 -10.36 -8.48
CA TYR A 259 -7.05 -10.79 -7.13
C TYR A 259 -8.32 -10.81 -6.27
N GLY A 260 -8.54 -11.93 -5.55
CA GLY A 260 -9.73 -12.12 -4.73
C GLY A 260 -10.97 -12.62 -5.48
N ASP A 261 -10.92 -12.74 -6.80
CA ASP A 261 -12.02 -13.31 -7.61
C ASP A 261 -12.12 -14.83 -7.47
N LEU A 262 -10.97 -15.50 -7.30
CA LEU A 262 -10.86 -16.93 -7.09
C LEU A 262 -10.16 -17.21 -5.76
N LEU A 263 -10.86 -17.83 -4.83
CA LEU A 263 -10.38 -18.09 -3.47
C LEU A 263 -10.17 -19.58 -3.26
N ILE A 264 -9.11 -19.95 -2.51
CA ILE A 264 -8.98 -21.29 -1.94
C ILE A 264 -9.71 -21.27 -0.59
N THR A 265 -10.82 -22.00 -0.48
CA THR A 265 -11.68 -21.97 0.72
C THR A 265 -11.40 -23.12 1.67
N GLU A 266 -10.98 -24.27 1.17
CA GLU A 266 -10.70 -25.46 1.96
C GLU A 266 -9.46 -26.21 1.44
N ILE A 267 -8.71 -26.85 2.34
CA ILE A 267 -7.55 -27.69 2.02
C ILE A 267 -7.57 -28.97 2.86
N MET A 268 -7.61 -30.12 2.20
CA MET A 268 -7.39 -31.44 2.79
C MET A 268 -6.00 -31.95 2.41
N TYR A 269 -5.00 -31.57 3.20
CA TYR A 269 -3.61 -31.97 2.95
C TYR A 269 -3.21 -33.27 3.67
N ASN A 270 -3.93 -33.66 4.72
CA ASN A 270 -3.62 -34.85 5.54
C ASN A 270 -4.86 -35.73 5.79
N PRO A 271 -5.34 -36.46 4.77
CA PRO A 271 -6.50 -37.34 4.91
C PRO A 271 -6.23 -38.45 5.94
N THR A 272 -7.21 -38.73 6.81
CA THR A 272 -7.08 -39.81 7.82
C THR A 272 -7.55 -41.17 7.31
N SER A 273 -8.41 -41.18 6.28
CA SER A 273 -9.05 -42.39 5.73
C SER A 273 -8.41 -42.89 4.43
N LEU A 274 -7.62 -42.05 3.76
CA LEU A 274 -6.91 -42.34 2.51
C LEU A 274 -5.45 -41.95 2.68
N SER A 275 -4.57 -42.47 1.82
CA SER A 275 -3.18 -42.01 1.80
C SER A 275 -3.08 -40.58 1.26
N ASP A 276 -2.01 -39.86 1.59
CA ASP A 276 -1.69 -38.56 0.96
C ASP A 276 -1.64 -38.67 -0.57
N THR A 277 -1.24 -39.84 -1.09
CA THR A 277 -1.20 -40.09 -2.53
C THR A 277 -2.56 -40.28 -3.19
N GLU A 278 -3.65 -40.27 -2.42
CA GLU A 278 -5.02 -40.53 -2.88
C GLU A 278 -6.02 -39.49 -2.38
N GLY A 279 -5.98 -39.10 -1.11
CA GLY A 279 -7.05 -38.34 -0.45
C GLY A 279 -6.85 -36.83 -0.37
N GLU A 280 -5.80 -36.30 -1.01
CA GLU A 280 -5.54 -34.85 -1.01
C GLU A 280 -6.50 -34.12 -1.95
N TRP A 281 -7.04 -32.99 -1.50
CA TRP A 281 -7.83 -32.09 -2.31
C TRP A 281 -7.84 -30.68 -1.74
N PHE A 282 -8.24 -29.71 -2.55
CA PHE A 282 -8.54 -28.35 -2.11
C PHE A 282 -9.69 -27.77 -2.93
N GLU A 283 -10.38 -26.76 -2.38
CA GLU A 283 -11.57 -26.17 -2.98
C GLU A 283 -11.30 -24.77 -3.51
N LEU A 284 -11.78 -24.49 -4.72
CA LEU A 284 -11.85 -23.16 -5.30
C LEU A 284 -13.27 -22.60 -5.17
N TYR A 285 -13.36 -21.31 -4.87
CA TYR A 285 -14.61 -20.54 -4.84
C TYR A 285 -14.49 -19.30 -5.75
N ASN A 286 -15.46 -19.10 -6.63
CA ASN A 286 -15.57 -17.86 -7.39
C ASN A 286 -16.30 -16.79 -6.55
N ASN A 287 -15.53 -15.83 -6.04
CA ASN A 287 -15.98 -14.71 -5.24
C ASN A 287 -16.34 -13.47 -6.08
N SER A 288 -16.11 -13.50 -7.39
CA SER A 288 -16.46 -12.42 -8.31
C SER A 288 -17.93 -12.43 -8.72
N ASP A 289 -18.36 -11.39 -9.45
CA ASP A 289 -19.66 -11.32 -10.11
C ASP A 289 -19.64 -11.81 -11.58
N GLN A 290 -18.50 -12.34 -12.06
CA GLN A 290 -18.29 -12.83 -13.42
C GLN A 290 -18.10 -14.35 -13.47
N THR A 291 -18.41 -14.99 -14.59
CA THR A 291 -17.98 -16.37 -14.84
C THR A 291 -16.47 -16.41 -15.10
N ILE A 292 -15.76 -17.27 -14.39
CA ILE A 292 -14.32 -17.47 -14.53
C ILE A 292 -14.04 -18.71 -15.38
N ASP A 293 -13.24 -18.58 -16.44
CA ASP A 293 -12.68 -19.73 -17.16
C ASP A 293 -11.38 -20.17 -16.46
N LEU A 294 -11.35 -21.42 -15.98
CA LEU A 294 -10.18 -21.97 -15.28
C LEU A 294 -9.15 -22.57 -16.25
N GLN A 295 -9.42 -22.57 -17.56
CA GLN A 295 -8.47 -23.10 -18.54
C GLN A 295 -7.14 -22.34 -18.53
N ASN A 296 -6.04 -23.08 -18.59
CA ASN A 296 -4.65 -22.62 -18.54
C ASN A 296 -4.18 -22.09 -17.18
N LEU A 297 -5.05 -22.04 -16.16
CA LEU A 297 -4.60 -21.72 -14.81
C LEU A 297 -3.60 -22.78 -14.33
N ILE A 298 -2.55 -22.30 -13.68
CA ILE A 298 -1.51 -23.15 -13.11
C ILE A 298 -1.71 -23.20 -11.61
N LEU A 299 -1.99 -24.38 -11.10
CA LEU A 299 -1.97 -24.71 -9.69
C LEU A 299 -0.52 -25.02 -9.30
N GLY A 300 0.02 -24.40 -8.26
CA GLY A 300 1.42 -24.59 -7.89
C GLY A 300 1.65 -24.60 -6.40
N ARG A 301 2.53 -25.51 -5.95
CA ARG A 301 3.05 -25.53 -4.58
C ARG A 301 4.52 -25.09 -4.51
N ASP A 302 5.31 -25.47 -5.51
CA ASP A 302 6.67 -25.00 -5.77
C ASP A 302 7.04 -25.24 -7.24
N ASP A 303 8.30 -24.97 -7.62
CA ASP A 303 8.78 -25.14 -8.99
C ASP A 303 8.65 -26.56 -9.54
N ALA A 304 8.62 -27.58 -8.67
CA ALA A 304 8.54 -28.98 -9.06
C ALA A 304 7.13 -29.57 -8.98
N ASN A 305 6.18 -28.87 -8.34
CA ASN A 305 4.81 -29.33 -8.12
C ASN A 305 3.87 -28.30 -8.72
N ARG A 306 3.57 -28.46 -10.00
CA ARG A 306 2.69 -27.58 -10.78
C ARG A 306 1.78 -28.41 -11.68
N HIS A 307 0.52 -27.99 -11.78
CA HIS A 307 -0.48 -28.59 -12.63
C HIS A 307 -1.20 -27.50 -13.43
N THR A 308 -1.38 -27.68 -14.73
CA THR A 308 -2.12 -26.74 -15.59
C THR A 308 -3.48 -27.33 -15.92
N ILE A 309 -4.55 -26.60 -15.62
CA ILE A 309 -5.91 -27.00 -15.98
C ILE A 309 -6.06 -26.86 -17.50
N LEU A 310 -6.28 -27.97 -18.21
CA LEU A 310 -6.42 -27.95 -19.68
C LEU A 310 -7.88 -27.93 -20.14
N ASP A 311 -8.81 -28.33 -19.27
CA ASP A 311 -10.23 -28.37 -19.59
C ASP A 311 -10.84 -26.96 -19.54
N PRO A 312 -11.76 -26.62 -20.47
CA PRO A 312 -12.50 -25.37 -20.43
C PRO A 312 -13.58 -25.47 -19.34
N ILE A 313 -13.22 -25.08 -18.13
CA ILE A 313 -14.10 -25.16 -16.95
C ILE A 313 -14.57 -23.74 -16.61
N GLU A 314 -15.86 -23.50 -16.83
CA GLU A 314 -16.52 -22.26 -16.40
C GLU A 314 -17.00 -22.37 -14.95
N LEU A 315 -16.37 -21.62 -14.05
CA LEU A 315 -16.81 -21.48 -12.66
C LEU A 315 -17.72 -20.25 -12.54
N LEU A 316 -19.01 -20.48 -12.33
CA LEU A 316 -20.02 -19.42 -12.21
C LEU A 316 -19.82 -18.58 -10.93
N PRO A 317 -20.32 -17.31 -10.89
CA PRO A 317 -20.33 -16.51 -9.67
C PRO A 317 -20.91 -17.26 -8.47
N GLY A 318 -20.19 -17.26 -7.35
CA GLY A 318 -20.59 -17.94 -6.12
C GLY A 318 -20.51 -19.48 -6.15
N ALA A 319 -19.97 -20.08 -7.22
CA ALA A 319 -19.83 -21.53 -7.35
C ALA A 319 -18.49 -22.04 -6.80
N PHE A 320 -18.47 -23.34 -6.49
CA PHE A 320 -17.30 -24.05 -5.96
C PHE A 320 -16.85 -25.18 -6.90
N LEU A 321 -15.54 -25.44 -6.96
CA LEU A 321 -14.93 -26.58 -7.64
C LEU A 321 -13.89 -27.22 -6.74
N VAL A 322 -13.96 -28.54 -6.55
CA VAL A 322 -12.96 -29.27 -5.78
C VAL A 322 -11.88 -29.80 -6.73
N LEU A 323 -10.63 -29.42 -6.46
CA LEU A 323 -9.44 -29.91 -7.12
C LEU A 323 -8.93 -31.11 -6.32
N GLU A 324 -9.00 -32.29 -6.90
CA GLU A 324 -8.75 -33.56 -6.22
C GLU A 324 -7.57 -34.33 -6.80
N ARG A 325 -6.87 -35.06 -5.94
CA ARG A 325 -5.76 -35.91 -6.36
C ARG A 325 -6.24 -37.14 -7.13
N THR A 326 -7.33 -37.75 -6.66
CA THR A 326 -8.03 -38.87 -7.32
C THR A 326 -9.54 -38.67 -7.21
N ASP A 327 -10.30 -39.36 -8.06
CA ASP A 327 -11.78 -39.38 -8.06
C ASP A 327 -12.42 -39.98 -6.79
N THR A 328 -11.60 -40.49 -5.87
CA THR A 328 -12.02 -41.01 -4.57
C THR A 328 -11.65 -40.09 -3.41
N ALA A 329 -10.94 -38.98 -3.66
CA ALA A 329 -10.44 -38.11 -2.59
C ALA A 329 -11.58 -37.41 -1.83
N THR A 330 -12.70 -37.17 -2.51
CA THR A 330 -13.89 -36.51 -1.95
C THR A 330 -15.17 -37.15 -2.49
N ILE A 331 -16.31 -36.79 -1.88
CA ILE A 331 -17.66 -37.12 -2.36
C ILE A 331 -18.31 -35.95 -3.10
N ALA A 332 -17.57 -34.86 -3.32
CA ALA A 332 -18.04 -33.71 -4.06
C ALA A 332 -18.41 -34.10 -5.51
N THR A 333 -19.40 -33.42 -6.08
CA THR A 333 -19.90 -33.71 -7.43
C THR A 333 -19.34 -32.77 -8.50
N SER A 334 -18.77 -31.64 -8.08
CA SER A 334 -18.10 -30.66 -8.94
C SER A 334 -16.61 -30.79 -8.68
N THR A 335 -15.93 -31.64 -9.45
CA THR A 335 -14.52 -31.95 -9.23
C THR A 335 -13.68 -31.84 -10.49
N TYR A 336 -12.39 -31.65 -10.29
CA TYR A 336 -11.37 -31.76 -11.32
C TYR A 336 -10.12 -32.45 -10.77
N THR A 337 -9.63 -33.47 -11.46
CA THR A 337 -8.55 -34.32 -10.97
C THR A 337 -7.18 -33.84 -11.47
N PHE A 338 -6.31 -33.38 -10.57
CA PHE A 338 -4.94 -32.94 -10.92
C PHE A 338 -3.89 -34.07 -10.90
N GLY A 339 -4.24 -35.26 -10.40
CA GLY A 339 -3.37 -36.43 -10.40
C GLY A 339 -2.10 -36.26 -9.57
N SER A 340 -0.98 -36.78 -10.06
CA SER A 340 0.30 -36.78 -9.34
C SER A 340 1.11 -35.48 -9.48
N ASP A 341 0.59 -34.49 -10.20
CA ASP A 341 1.31 -33.26 -10.54
C ASP A 341 1.48 -32.33 -9.32
N LEU A 342 0.64 -32.52 -8.29
CA LEU A 342 0.73 -31.85 -7.00
C LEU A 342 0.79 -32.88 -5.86
N LEU A 343 1.51 -32.51 -4.80
CA LEU A 343 1.58 -33.21 -3.52
C LEU A 343 1.50 -32.17 -2.40
N LEU A 344 0.58 -32.35 -1.45
CA LEU A 344 0.36 -31.42 -0.35
C LEU A 344 1.06 -31.93 0.92
N PRO A 345 2.24 -31.40 1.31
CA PRO A 345 2.99 -31.96 2.42
C PRO A 345 2.30 -31.71 3.76
N ASN A 346 2.30 -32.74 4.61
CA ASN A 346 1.80 -32.71 5.99
C ASN A 346 2.55 -31.78 6.95
N THR A 347 3.58 -31.09 6.46
CA THR A 347 4.47 -30.22 7.24
C THR A 347 4.26 -28.73 6.96
N GLY A 348 3.29 -28.39 6.10
CA GLY A 348 3.04 -27.02 5.64
C GLY A 348 3.71 -26.71 4.30
N ALA A 349 3.02 -25.91 3.48
CA ALA A 349 3.50 -25.39 2.20
C ALA A 349 2.69 -24.16 1.80
N VAL A 350 3.16 -23.45 0.77
CA VAL A 350 2.38 -22.43 0.07
C VAL A 350 1.68 -23.10 -1.11
N LEU A 351 0.40 -22.82 -1.29
CA LEU A 351 -0.37 -23.19 -2.48
C LEU A 351 -0.73 -21.89 -3.21
N SER A 352 -0.55 -21.89 -4.53
CA SER A 352 -0.69 -20.70 -5.37
C SER A 352 -1.43 -21.05 -6.66
N ILE A 353 -2.15 -20.07 -7.20
CA ILE A 353 -2.81 -20.14 -8.51
C ILE A 353 -2.19 -19.05 -9.37
N PHE A 354 -1.80 -19.40 -10.60
CA PHE A 354 -1.25 -18.47 -11.57
C PHE A 354 -2.18 -18.43 -12.79
N ASN A 355 -2.46 -17.22 -13.29
CA ASN A 355 -3.19 -16.95 -14.53
C ASN A 355 -2.20 -16.66 -15.67
#